data_AF-A0A940N4Z6-F1
#
_entry.id   AF-A0A940N4Z6-F1
#
_cell.length_a   1.000
_cell.length_b   1.000
_cell.length_c   1.000
_cell.angle_alpha   90.00
_cell.angle_beta   90.00
_cell.angle_gamma   90.00
#
_symmetry.space_group_name_H-M   'P 1'
#
loop_
_entity.id
_entity.type
_entity.pdbx_description
1 polymer ?
#
loop_
_entity_poly.entity_id
_entity_poly.type
_entity_poly.pdbx_seq_one_letter_code
_entity_poly.pdbx_strand_id
1 'polypeptide(L)'
;MIRHALLALSLLPLAASPLRAQAPATAPAAPQRPATMWEDVDQPMSALLNGGHRIVSSMGPSFTLERNGKYVACEVRPAGGMRGARETTSECHRLN
;
A
#
# COMPACT_ATOMS: atom_id res chain seq x y z
N MET A 1 -55.94 -55.77 50.76
CA MET A 1 -55.58 -54.51 51.47
C MET A 1 -54.22 -54.05 50.94
N ILE A 2 -54.19 -52.89 50.28
CA ILE A 2 -53.13 -51.86 50.15
C ILE A 2 -51.66 -52.39 50.10
N ARG A 3 -50.82 -52.14 49.07
CA ARG A 3 -50.30 -50.81 48.69
C ARG A 3 -49.57 -50.86 47.35
N HIS A 4 -49.86 -49.83 46.55
CA HIS A 4 -49.20 -49.46 45.32
C HIS A 4 -47.79 -48.92 45.64
N ALA A 5 -46.77 -49.43 44.96
CA ALA A 5 -45.45 -48.81 44.93
C ALA A 5 -45.21 -48.26 43.51
N LEU A 6 -45.48 -46.97 43.35
CA LEU A 6 -45.19 -46.17 42.17
C LEU A 6 -43.68 -46.14 41.94
N LEU A 7 -43.21 -46.76 40.85
CA LEU A 7 -41.85 -46.62 40.37
C LEU A 7 -41.69 -45.25 39.70
N ALA A 8 -40.96 -44.37 40.37
CA ALA A 8 -40.65 -43.03 39.92
C ALA A 8 -39.68 -43.07 38.72
N LEU A 9 -40.12 -42.47 37.62
CA LEU A 9 -39.35 -42.25 36.40
C LEU A 9 -38.31 -41.15 36.66
N SER A 10 -37.02 -41.51 36.77
CA SER A 10 -35.92 -40.54 36.90
C SER A 10 -35.51 -40.00 35.53
N LEU A 11 -35.96 -38.79 35.20
CA LEU A 11 -35.50 -37.99 34.06
C LEU A 11 -34.06 -37.49 34.31
N LEU A 12 -33.11 -37.98 33.52
CA LEU A 12 -31.75 -37.42 33.46
C LEU A 12 -31.79 -36.05 32.76
N PRO A 13 -31.21 -34.98 33.34
CA PRO A 13 -31.04 -33.73 32.61
C PRO A 13 -29.86 -33.87 31.64
N LEU A 14 -30.12 -33.69 30.35
CA LEU A 14 -29.08 -33.49 29.35
C LEU A 14 -28.29 -32.22 29.70
N ALA A 15 -27.02 -32.38 30.06
CA ALA A 15 -26.10 -31.27 30.26
C ALA A 15 -25.82 -30.59 28.91
N ALA A 16 -26.47 -29.45 28.67
CA ALA A 16 -26.14 -28.56 27.56
C ALA A 16 -24.77 -27.93 27.83
N SER A 17 -23.75 -28.35 27.07
CA SER A 17 -22.44 -27.70 27.09
C SER A 17 -22.52 -26.39 26.31
N PRO A 18 -22.18 -25.22 26.88
CA PRO A 18 -22.15 -23.98 26.13
C PRO A 18 -20.96 -24.01 25.15
N LEU A 19 -21.28 -23.95 23.86
CA LEU A 19 -20.33 -23.74 22.78
C LEU A 19 -19.67 -22.37 22.99
N ARG A 20 -18.42 -22.35 23.47
CA ARG A 20 -17.64 -21.11 23.57
C ARG A 20 -17.38 -20.58 22.16
N ALA A 21 -18.10 -19.53 21.78
CA ALA A 21 -17.80 -18.73 20.61
C ALA A 21 -16.36 -18.20 20.73
N GLN A 22 -15.47 -18.67 19.85
CA GLN A 22 -14.11 -18.15 19.74
C GLN A 22 -14.20 -16.77 19.08
N ALA A 23 -13.84 -15.72 19.82
CA ALA A 23 -13.74 -14.38 19.27
C ALA A 23 -12.73 -14.39 18.10
N PRO A 24 -13.04 -13.76 16.95
CA PRO A 24 -12.10 -13.70 15.84
C PRO A 24 -10.82 -12.98 16.28
N ALA A 25 -9.67 -13.63 16.14
CA ALA A 25 -8.38 -13.05 16.41
C ALA A 25 -8.19 -11.82 15.52
N THR A 26 -8.11 -10.64 16.14
CA THR A 26 -7.85 -9.39 15.43
C THR A 26 -6.41 -9.43 14.93
N ALA A 27 -6.20 -9.37 13.62
CA ALA A 27 -4.85 -9.30 13.06
C ALA A 27 -4.12 -8.03 13.58
N PRO A 28 -2.80 -8.08 13.80
CA PRO A 28 -2.04 -6.91 14.22
C PRO A 28 -2.24 -5.78 13.21
N ALA A 29 -2.53 -4.58 13.68
CA ALA A 29 -2.65 -3.41 12.83
C ALA A 29 -1.32 -3.20 12.06
N ALA A 30 -1.38 -3.10 10.73
CA ALA A 30 -0.20 -2.86 9.92
C ALA A 30 0.42 -1.50 10.27
N PRO A 31 1.77 -1.36 10.24
CA PRO A 31 2.42 -0.08 10.47
C PRO A 31 1.87 0.99 9.52
N GLN A 32 1.58 2.17 10.05
CA GLN A 32 1.18 3.31 9.22
C GLN A 32 2.37 3.73 8.36
N ARG A 33 2.25 3.57 7.04
CA ARG A 33 3.23 4.10 6.09
C ARG A 33 2.93 5.59 5.87
N PRO A 34 3.92 6.48 6.02
CA PRO A 34 3.77 7.88 5.65
C PRO A 34 3.32 7.99 4.19
N ALA A 35 2.48 8.98 3.89
CA ALA A 35 2.12 9.29 2.52
C ALA A 35 3.33 9.91 1.80
N THR A 36 3.71 9.34 0.66
CA THR A 36 4.67 9.97 -0.24
C THR A 36 3.99 11.13 -0.95
N MET A 37 4.51 12.34 -0.79
CA MET A 37 4.05 13.52 -1.53
C MET A 37 4.95 13.76 -2.72
N TRP A 38 4.35 14.35 -3.74
CA TRP A 38 5.01 14.79 -4.96
C TRP A 38 5.07 16.31 -4.93
N GLU A 39 6.27 16.87 -5.01
CA GLU A 39 6.49 18.31 -5.06
C GLU A 39 7.06 18.70 -6.41
N ASP A 40 6.43 19.66 -7.10
CA ASP A 40 6.91 20.17 -8.39
C ASP A 40 8.35 20.68 -8.27
N VAL A 41 9.16 20.34 -9.27
CA VAL A 41 10.51 20.87 -9.43
C VAL A 41 10.54 21.74 -10.69
N ASP A 42 10.72 23.05 -10.49
CA ASP A 42 10.82 24.06 -11.57
C ASP A 42 12.19 24.04 -12.27
N GLN A 43 12.67 22.84 -12.60
CA GLN A 43 13.91 22.62 -13.35
C GLN A 43 13.74 21.39 -14.25
N PRO A 44 14.13 21.47 -15.54
CA PRO A 44 14.10 20.31 -16.42
C PRO A 44 15.15 19.27 -15.97
N MET A 45 14.95 18.03 -16.39
CA MET A 45 15.84 16.91 -16.10
C MET A 45 17.29 17.20 -16.50
N SER A 46 17.51 17.88 -17.62
CA SER A 46 18.85 18.29 -18.09
C SER A 46 19.55 19.23 -17.09
N ALA A 47 18.82 20.20 -16.52
CA ALA A 47 19.36 21.10 -15.51
C ALA A 47 19.71 20.35 -14.22
N LEU A 48 18.85 19.41 -13.80
CA LEU A 48 19.11 18.57 -12.63
C LEU A 48 20.36 17.69 -12.80
N LEU A 49 20.52 17.06 -13.96
CA LEU A 49 21.70 16.26 -14.29
C LEU A 49 22.98 17.13 -14.27
N ASN A 50 22.94 18.31 -14.88
CA ASN A 50 24.04 19.27 -14.83
C ASN A 50 24.33 19.78 -13.40
N GLY A 51 23.30 19.81 -12.54
CA GLY A 51 23.40 20.11 -11.11
C GLY A 51 23.95 18.97 -10.25
N GLY A 52 24.35 17.84 -10.85
CA GLY A 52 24.99 16.71 -10.18
C GLY A 52 24.04 15.62 -9.72
N HIS A 53 22.76 15.65 -10.13
CA HIS A 53 21.89 14.48 -9.97
C HIS A 53 22.35 13.32 -10.86
N ARG A 54 22.19 12.09 -10.39
CA ARG A 54 22.52 10.87 -11.14
C ARG A 54 21.26 10.06 -11.39
N ILE A 55 21.12 9.47 -12.58
CA ILE A 55 20.05 8.53 -12.86
C ILE A 55 20.32 7.24 -12.09
N VAL A 56 19.40 6.86 -11.20
CA VAL A 56 19.45 5.62 -10.42
C VAL A 56 18.44 4.58 -10.88
N SER A 57 17.43 4.99 -11.64
CA SER A 57 16.43 4.10 -12.26
C SER A 57 15.85 4.71 -13.53
N SER A 58 15.42 3.87 -14.46
CA SER A 58 14.70 4.25 -15.68
C SER A 58 13.65 3.22 -16.04
N MET A 59 12.42 3.65 -16.32
CA MET A 59 11.32 2.81 -16.76
C MET A 59 10.48 3.57 -17.79
N GLY A 60 10.66 3.22 -19.07
CA GLY A 60 10.00 3.93 -20.17
C GLY A 60 10.43 5.41 -20.23
N PRO A 61 9.50 6.37 -20.33
CA PRO A 61 9.82 7.80 -20.30
C PRO A 61 10.14 8.31 -18.87
N SER A 62 9.99 7.47 -17.84
CA SER A 62 10.18 7.87 -16.45
C SER A 62 11.59 7.53 -15.95
N PHE A 63 12.19 8.47 -15.23
CA PHE A 63 13.53 8.38 -14.67
C PHE A 63 13.51 8.75 -13.20
N THR A 64 14.30 8.07 -12.38
CA THR A 64 14.58 8.48 -11.00
C THR A 64 16.00 8.99 -10.92
N LEU A 65 16.13 10.22 -10.42
CA LEU A 65 17.36 10.94 -10.16
C LEU A 65 17.64 10.93 -8.65
N GLU A 66 18.91 10.82 -8.28
CA GLU A 66 19.36 10.90 -6.89
C GLU A 66 20.47 11.96 -6.74
N ARG A 67 20.43 12.68 -5.62
CA ARG A 67 21.54 13.51 -5.14
C ARG A 67 21.48 13.63 -3.63
N ASN A 68 22.55 13.22 -2.95
CA ASN A 68 22.70 13.29 -1.49
C ASN A 68 21.54 12.64 -0.72
N GLY A 69 21.09 11.48 -1.17
CA GLY A 69 19.99 10.70 -0.57
C GLY A 69 18.58 11.25 -0.88
N LYS A 70 18.46 12.30 -1.70
CA LYS A 70 17.17 12.86 -2.14
C LYS A 70 16.85 12.38 -3.54
N TYR A 71 15.58 12.05 -3.77
CA TYR A 71 15.09 11.49 -5.02
C TYR A 71 14.18 12.46 -5.76
N VAL A 72 14.35 12.51 -7.08
CA VAL A 72 13.48 13.25 -8.01
C VAL A 72 13.05 12.28 -9.10
N ALA A 73 11.75 12.19 -9.34
CA ALA A 73 11.19 11.45 -10.46
C ALA A 73 10.96 12.44 -11.61
N CYS A 74 11.39 12.09 -12.81
CA CYS A 74 11.18 12.88 -14.01
C CYS A 74 10.50 12.05 -15.09
N GLU A 75 9.53 12.63 -15.79
CA GLU A 75 8.94 12.06 -17.00
C GLU A 75 9.41 12.86 -18.21
N VAL A 76 9.96 12.17 -19.21
CA VAL A 76 10.50 12.76 -20.44
C VAL A 76 9.52 12.52 -21.58
N ARG A 77 9.10 13.61 -22.22
CA ARG A 77 8.28 13.58 -23.43
C ARG A 77 9.19 13.84 -24.63
N PRO A 78 9.51 12.83 -25.45
CA PRO A 78 10.46 12.98 -26.55
C PRO A 78 9.89 13.85 -27.68
N ALA A 79 10.76 14.56 -28.39
CA ALA A 79 10.43 15.20 -29.65
C ALA A 79 10.05 14.17 -30.73
N GLY A 80 9.18 14.55 -31.68
CA GLY A 80 8.89 13.77 -32.89
C GLY A 80 7.47 13.18 -33.02
N GLY A 81 7.20 12.57 -34.18
CA GLY A 81 5.87 12.10 -34.65
C GLY A 81 5.29 12.97 -35.79
N MET A 82 4.33 12.45 -36.57
CA MET A 82 3.72 13.18 -37.71
C MET A 82 3.04 14.51 -37.32
N ARG A 83 2.69 14.68 -36.03
CA ARG A 83 2.22 15.94 -35.41
C ARG A 83 2.98 16.28 -34.13
N GLY A 84 4.22 15.80 -34.05
CA GLY A 84 5.03 15.80 -32.84
C GLY A 84 5.44 17.18 -32.33
N ALA A 85 5.75 17.25 -31.03
CA ALA A 85 6.48 18.38 -30.47
C ALA A 85 7.87 18.49 -31.13
N ARG A 86 8.34 19.73 -31.30
CA ARG A 86 9.66 20.02 -31.88
C ARG A 86 10.81 19.71 -30.93
N GLU A 87 10.52 19.63 -29.63
CA GLU A 87 11.52 19.55 -28.58
C GLU A 87 11.15 18.47 -27.56
N THR A 88 12.19 17.88 -26.97
CA THR A 88 12.04 16.95 -25.85
C THR A 88 11.88 17.75 -24.58
N THR A 89 10.78 17.52 -23.85
CA THR A 89 10.51 18.19 -22.58
C THR A 89 10.59 17.19 -21.42
N SER A 90 10.73 17.70 -20.20
CA SER A 90 10.69 16.88 -19.00
C SER A 90 9.90 17.58 -17.91
N GLU A 91 9.11 16.81 -17.16
CA GLU A 91 8.44 17.25 -15.95
C GLU A 91 9.03 16.48 -14.77
N CYS A 92 9.40 17.17 -13.68
CA CYS A 92 10.14 16.58 -12.57
C CYS A 92 9.49 16.90 -11.23
N HIS A 93 9.54 15.92 -10.32
CA HIS A 93 8.88 15.94 -9.02
C HIS A 93 9.80 15.37 -7.94
N ARG A 94 9.94 16.05 -6.80
CA ARG A 94 10.65 15.51 -5.64
C ARG A 94 9.75 14.56 -4.87
N LEU A 95 10.34 13.47 -4.36
CA LEU A 95 9.72 12.54 -3.43
C LEU A 95 10.12 12.89 -1.99
N ASN A 96 9.16 12.90 -1.06
CA ASN A 96 9.40 13.04 0.38
C ASN A 96 8.95 11.82 1.20
#